data_AF-A0A379TBD0-F1
#
_entry.id   AF-A0A379TBD0-F1
#
_cell.length_a   1.000
_cell.length_b   1.000
_cell.length_c   1.000
_cell.angle_alpha   90.00
_cell.angle_beta   90.00
_cell.angle_gamma   90.00
#
_symmetry.space_group_name_H-M   'P 1'
#
loop_
_entity.id
_entity.type
_entity.pdbx_description
1 polymer ?
#
loop_
_entity_poly.entity_id
_entity_poly.type
_entity_poly.pdbx_seq_one_letter_code
_entity_poly.pdbx_strand_id
1 'polypeptide(L)' 'MNGYLDCEEIIDPVVTFASSPESYMEYVDRHPEKSIKMGVTF' A
#
# COMPACT_ATOMS: atom_id res chain seq x y z
N MET A 1 -19.07 -18.86 -5.06
CA MET A 1 -18.54 -17.51 -4.75
C MET A 1 -17.06 -17.56 -5.10
N ASN A 2 -16.61 -16.87 -6.16
CA ASN A 2 -15.33 -17.19 -6.83
C ASN A 2 -14.07 -16.59 -6.17
N GLY A 3 -14.15 -16.03 -4.96
CA GLY A 3 -12.99 -15.61 -4.16
C GLY A 3 -12.08 -14.54 -4.79
N TYR A 4 -12.44 -14.02 -5.96
CA TYR A 4 -11.65 -13.04 -6.70
C TYR A 4 -11.89 -11.65 -6.10
N LEU A 5 -10.81 -11.05 -5.57
CA LEU A 5 -10.77 -9.67 -5.14
C LEU A 5 -10.03 -8.88 -6.22
N ASP A 6 -10.75 -7.98 -6.89
CA ASP A 6 -10.15 -7.02 -7.82
C ASP A 6 -9.51 -5.90 -7.02
N CYS A 7 -8.18 -5.82 -7.12
CA CYS A 7 -7.37 -4.84 -6.41
C CYS A 7 -6.83 -3.73 -7.33
N GLU A 8 -7.24 -3.66 -8.61
CA GLU A 8 -6.69 -2.67 -9.54
C GLU A 8 -6.84 -1.23 -9.01
N GLU A 9 -7.99 -0.95 -8.38
CA GLU A 9 -8.35 0.37 -7.84
C GLU A 9 -8.13 0.50 -6.32
N ILE A 10 -7.63 -0.54 -5.63
CA ILE A 10 -7.43 -0.48 -4.17
C ILE A 10 -6.05 0.11 -3.88
N ILE A 11 -6.05 1.28 -3.22
CA ILE A 11 -4.85 1.94 -2.71
C ILE A 11 -4.94 1.95 -1.19
N ASP A 12 -4.13 1.12 -0.54
CA ASP A 12 -4.07 1.01 0.91
C ASP A 12 -2.69 0.46 1.34
N PRO A 13 -1.94 1.18 2.21
CA PRO A 13 -2.29 2.48 2.81
C PRO A 13 -1.99 3.68 1.91
N VAL A 14 -2.66 4.81 2.16
CA VAL A 14 -2.27 6.13 1.63
C VAL A 14 -1.53 6.89 2.72
N VAL A 15 -0.28 7.29 2.46
CA VAL A 15 0.56 8.02 3.41
C VAL A 15 0.93 9.41 2.90
N THR A 16 1.43 10.27 3.78
CA THR A 16 1.94 11.59 3.39
C THR A 16 3.27 11.48 2.66
N PHE A 17 3.58 12.45 1.79
CA PHE A 17 4.89 12.52 1.13
C PHE A 17 6.06 12.50 2.13
N ALA A 18 5.93 13.23 3.25
CA ALA A 18 6.96 13.30 4.29
C ALA A 18 7.31 11.95 4.92
N SER A 19 6.33 11.05 5.06
CA SER A 19 6.51 9.71 5.64
C SER A 19 6.73 8.61 4.61
N SER A 20 6.74 8.96 3.31
CA SER A 20 6.82 7.97 2.23
C SER A 20 8.11 7.12 2.22
N PRO A 21 9.30 7.62 2.60
CA PRO A 21 10.52 6.80 2.62
C PRO A 21 10.42 5.66 3.63
N GLU A 22 10.05 5.96 4.87
CA GLU A 22 9.93 4.96 5.94
C GLU A 22 8.76 4.01 5.67
N SER A 23 7.66 4.54 5.12
CA SER A 23 6.48 3.74 4.77
C SER A 23 6.78 2.75 3.64
N TYR A 24 7.61 3.10 2.67
CA TYR A 24 8.03 2.18 1.62
C TYR A 24 8.78 0.97 2.20
N MET A 25 9.71 1.24 3.13
CA MET A 25 10.46 0.17 3.80
C MET A 25 9.54 -0.77 4.59
N GLU A 26 8.52 -0.22 5.25
CA GLU A 26 7.56 -1.01 6.02
C GLU A 26 6.62 -1.81 5.11
N TYR A 27 5.89 -1.13 4.21
CA TYR A 27 4.74 -1.70 3.50
C TYR A 27 5.08 -2.38 2.18
N VAL A 28 6.25 -2.13 1.61
CA VAL A 28 6.65 -2.69 0.30
C VAL A 28 7.84 -3.64 0.41
N ASP A 29 8.86 -3.28 1.21
CA ASP A 29 10.08 -4.08 1.34
C ASP A 29 9.97 -5.16 2.43
N ARG A 30 9.66 -4.78 3.67
CA ARG A 30 9.72 -5.69 4.83
C ARG A 30 8.44 -6.45 5.12
N HIS A 31 7.30 -5.78 4.98
CA HIS A 31 5.97 -6.32 5.29
C HIS A 31 5.01 -6.10 4.12
N PRO A 32 5.27 -6.69 2.94
CA PRO A 32 4.40 -6.54 1.76
C PRO A 32 2.96 -7.03 2.01
N GLU A 33 2.74 -7.93 2.97
CA GLU A 33 1.41 -8.38 3.39
C GLU A 33 0.55 -7.29 4.04
N LYS A 34 1.15 -6.18 4.47
CA LYS A 34 0.45 -5.04 5.08
C LYS A 34 -0.05 -4.02 4.06
N SER A 35 0.23 -4.21 2.77
CA SER A 35 -0.28 -3.31 1.73
C SER A 35 -0.80 -4.06 0.51
N ILE A 36 -1.73 -3.42 -0.19
CA ILE A 36 -2.17 -3.87 -1.51
C ILE A 36 -1.46 -3.04 -2.58
N LYS A 37 -1.53 -1.72 -2.42
CA LYS A 37 -0.85 -0.73 -3.25
C LYS A 37 -0.66 0.52 -2.41
N MET A 38 0.57 0.78 -1.98
CA MET A 38 0.88 1.97 -1.19
C MET A 38 0.68 3.24 -2.06
N GLY A 39 -0.13 4.16 -1.58
CA GLY A 39 -0.33 5.49 -2.18
C GLY A 39 0.39 6.60 -1.42
N VAL A 40 0.63 7.72 -2.09
CA VAL A 40 1.21 8.93 -1.50
C VAL A 40 0.33 10.13 -1.79
N THR A 41 0.09 10.97 -0.78
CA THR A 41 -0.62 12.25 -0.89
C THR A 41 0.27 13.43 -0.47
N PHE A 42 0.00 14.62 -1.01
CA PHE A 42 0.78 15.85 -0.82
C PHE A 42 0.10 16.80 0.16
#